data_AF-A0A117DRW8-F1
#
_entry.id   AF-A0A117DRW8-F1
#
_cell.length_a   1.000
_cell.length_b   1.000
_cell.length_c   1.000
_cell.angle_alpha   90.00
_cell.angle_beta   90.00
_cell.angle_gamma   90.00
#
_symmetry.space_group_name_H-M   'P 1'
#
loop_
_entity.id
_entity.type
_entity.pdbx_description
1 polymer ?
#
loop_
_entity_poly.entity_id
_entity_poly.type
_entity_poly.pdbx_seq_one_letter_code
_entity_poly.pdbx_strand_id
1 'polypeptide(L)' 'MTSTMTLYRNAVLCAQQENWEFAAAALDAAYRNLPPAELSVEECRTLKLHSDELAVVGQQLPCLAPTLQLFSRFLTISA' A
#
# COMPACT_ATOMS: atom_id res chain seq x y z
N MET A 1 -12.28 4.81 -15.01
CA MET A 1 -11.20 5.35 -14.16
C MET A 1 -11.17 4.54 -12.88
N THR A 2 -10.15 3.71 -12.68
CA THR A 2 -9.95 2.96 -11.43
C THR A 2 -9.32 3.92 -10.43
N SER A 3 -10.04 4.28 -9.36
CA SER A 3 -9.49 5.15 -8.32
C SER A 3 -8.27 4.50 -7.67
N THR A 4 -7.24 5.27 -7.31
CA THR A 4 -6.01 4.70 -6.71
C THR A 4 -6.30 3.89 -5.45
N MET A 5 -7.31 4.27 -4.66
CA MET A 5 -7.79 3.46 -3.53
C MET A 5 -8.24 2.05 -3.93
N THR A 6 -8.82 1.88 -5.11
CA THR A 6 -9.20 0.55 -5.61
C THR A 6 -7.96 -0.31 -5.87
N LEU A 7 -6.86 0.28 -6.33
CA LEU A 7 -5.60 -0.43 -6.56
C LEU A 7 -4.96 -0.86 -5.23
N TYR A 8 -4.94 0.02 -4.22
CA TYR A 8 -4.48 -0.35 -2.88
C TYR A 8 -5.35 -1.45 -2.25
N ARG A 9 -6.68 -1.35 -2.36
CA ARG A 9 -7.58 -2.41 -1.85
C ARG A 9 -7.36 -3.74 -2.58
N ASN A 10 -7.14 -3.71 -3.89
CA ASN A 10 -6.82 -4.92 -4.65
C ASN A 10 -5.48 -5.52 -4.19
N ALA A 11 -4.46 -4.70 -3.91
CA ALA A 11 -3.19 -5.17 -3.37
C ALA A 11 -3.40 -5.89 -2.02
N VAL A 12 -4.20 -5.31 -1.12
CA VAL A 12 -4.57 -5.93 0.17
C VAL A 12 -5.34 -7.23 -0.03
N LEU A 13 -6.34 -7.25 -0.90
CA LEU A 13 -7.13 -8.45 -1.17
C LEU A 13 -6.28 -9.60 -1.75
N CYS A 14 -5.34 -9.28 -2.63
CA CYS A 14 -4.40 -10.25 -3.17
C CYS A 14 -3.42 -10.75 -2.09
N ALA A 15 -2.95 -9.85 -1.21
CA ALA A 15 -2.08 -10.21 -0.08
C ALA A 15 -2.77 -11.16 0.90
N GLN A 16 -4.05 -10.91 1.21
CA GLN A 16 -4.87 -11.79 2.07
C GLN A 16 -5.12 -13.17 1.46
N GLN A 17 -5.04 -13.29 0.14
CA GLN A 17 -5.14 -14.56 -0.60
C GLN A 17 -3.77 -15.21 -0.85
N GLU A 18 -2.71 -14.71 -0.21
CA GLU A 18 -1.31 -15.15 -0.42
C GLU A 18 -0.85 -15.04 -1.88
N ASN A 19 -1.54 -14.22 -2.68
CA ASN A 19 -1.23 -13.98 -4.07
C ASN A 19 -0.28 -12.79 -4.20
N TRP A 20 0.96 -13.02 -3.78
CA TRP A 20 1.97 -11.98 -3.60
C TRP A 20 2.38 -11.28 -4.90
N GLU A 21 2.41 -11.99 -6.03
CA GLU A 21 2.77 -11.43 -7.33
C GLU A 21 1.75 -10.39 -7.80
N PHE A 22 0.46 -10.71 -7.68
CA PHE A 22 -0.63 -9.79 -8.03
C PHE A 22 -0.75 -8.66 -7.01
N ALA A 23 -0.54 -8.93 -5.72
CA ALA A 23 -0.52 -7.91 -4.68
C ALA A 23 0.57 -6.87 -4.96
N ALA A 24 1.76 -7.33 -5.33
CA ALA A 24 2.88 -6.50 -5.72
C ALA A 24 2.60 -5.65 -6.95
N ALA A 25 2.05 -6.25 -8.02
CA ALA A 25 1.70 -5.53 -9.25
C ALA A 25 0.62 -4.47 -9.00
N ALA A 26 -0.39 -4.77 -8.18
CA ALA A 26 -1.44 -3.83 -7.80
C ALA A 26 -0.89 -2.67 -6.97
N LEU A 27 0.05 -2.95 -6.06
CA LEU A 27 0.70 -1.94 -5.22
C LEU A 27 1.61 -1.01 -6.04
N ASP A 28 2.39 -1.55 -6.97
CA ASP A 28 3.21 -0.75 -7.90
C ASP A 28 2.32 0.14 -8.79
N ALA A 29 1.22 -0.40 -9.31
CA ALA A 29 0.25 0.37 -10.10
C ALA A 29 -0.43 1.47 -9.26
N ALA A 30 -0.72 1.21 -7.99
CA ALA A 30 -1.26 2.21 -7.06
C ALA A 30 -0.24 3.34 -6.84
N TYR A 31 1.01 2.98 -6.55
CA TYR A 31 2.09 3.93 -6.29
C TYR A 31 2.36 4.85 -7.48
N ARG A 32 2.42 4.31 -8.71
CA ARG A 32 2.65 5.09 -9.92
C ARG A 32 1.53 6.07 -10.24
N ASN A 33 0.30 5.75 -9.85
CA ASN A 33 -0.85 6.63 -10.07
C ASN A 33 -0.95 7.74 -9.03
N LEU A 34 -0.81 7.39 -7.74
CA LEU A 34 -0.80 8.37 -6.67
C LEU A 34 0.13 7.87 -5.56
N PRO A 35 1.28 8.53 -5.37
CA PRO A 35 2.21 8.12 -4.34
C PRO A 35 1.58 8.35 -2.95
N PRO A 36 1.96 7.54 -1.95
CA PRO A 36 1.42 7.61 -0.60
C PRO A 36 1.57 8.98 0.08
N ALA A 37 2.55 9.78 -0.34
CA ALA A 37 2.76 11.14 0.15
C ALA A 37 1.66 12.13 -0.28
N GLU A 38 0.90 11.81 -1.34
CA GLU A 38 -0.18 12.61 -1.87
C GLU A 38 -1.57 12.10 -1.45
N LEU A 39 -1.62 11.02 -0.65
CA LEU A 39 -2.87 10.51 -0.11
C LEU A 39 -3.44 11.47 0.94
N SER A 40 -4.76 11.62 0.92
CA SER A 40 -5.46 12.33 1.97
C SER A 40 -5.35 11.60 3.31
N VAL A 41 -5.60 12.32 4.41
CA VAL A 41 -5.60 11.76 5.77
C VAL A 41 -6.60 10.61 5.91
N GLU A 42 -7.76 10.71 5.25
CA GLU A 42 -8.80 9.67 5.28
C GLU A 42 -8.39 8.39 4.54
N GLU A 43 -7.72 8.55 3.40
CA GLU A 43 -7.14 7.44 2.65
C GLU A 43 -6.02 6.76 3.44
N CYS A 44 -5.15 7.54 4.08
CA CYS A 44 -4.10 7.01 4.95
C CYS A 44 -4.69 6.22 6.13
N ARG A 45 -5.77 6.69 6.76
CA ARG A 45 -6.46 5.95 7.83
C ARG A 45 -7.03 4.62 7.33
N THR A 46 -7.59 4.60 6.12
CA THR A 46 -8.12 3.38 5.51
C THR A 46 -7.01 2.36 5.27
N LEU A 47 -5.85 2.80 4.78
CA LEU A 47 -4.70 1.92 4.56
C LEU A 47 -3.99 1.51 5.85
N LYS A 48 -4.11 2.29 6.94
CA LYS A 48 -3.58 1.94 8.27
C LYS A 48 -4.14 0.60 8.77
N LEU A 49 -5.43 0.35 8.52
CA LEU A 49 -6.10 -0.90 8.89
C LEU A 49 -5.51 -2.14 8.19
N HIS A 50 -4.78 -1.93 7.10
CA HIS A 50 -4.18 -2.98 6.27
C HIS A 50 -2.65 -2.83 6.18
N SER A 51 -2.07 -2.13 7.17
CA SER A 51 -0.65 -1.77 7.15
C SER A 51 0.27 -2.99 7.27
N ASP A 52 -0.17 -4.05 7.95
CA ASP A 52 0.58 -5.30 8.05
C ASP A 52 0.62 -6.04 6.71
N GLU A 53 -0.50 -6.19 6.01
CA GLU A 53 -0.54 -6.84 4.70
C GLU A 53 0.25 -6.05 3.66
N LEU A 54 0.14 -4.72 3.66
CA LEU A 54 0.92 -3.85 2.78
C LEU A 54 2.41 -3.89 3.10
N ALA A 55 2.79 -4.00 4.38
CA ALA A 55 4.18 -4.15 4.79
C ALA A 55 4.78 -5.48 4.31
N VAL A 56 4.02 -6.57 4.38
CA VAL A 56 4.47 -7.89 3.88
C VAL A 56 4.68 -7.86 2.36
N VAL A 57 3.74 -7.28 1.61
CA VAL A 57 3.90 -7.09 0.15
C VAL A 57 5.12 -6.21 -0.15
N GLY A 58 5.37 -5.20 0.67
CA GLY A 58 6.54 -4.33 0.56
C GLY A 58 7.88 -5.01 0.79
N GLN A 59 7.92 -6.00 1.68
CA GLN A 59 9.13 -6.79 1.93
C GLN A 59 9.48 -7.70 0.75
N GLN A 60 8.48 -8.13 -0.02
CA GLN A 60 8.67 -8.92 -1.25
C GLN A 60 9.09 -8.05 -2.46
N LEU A 61 8.99 -6.73 -2.34
CA LEU A 61 9.36 -5.77 -3.37
C LEU A 61 10.52 -4.87 -2.88
N PRO A 62 11.78 -5.30 -3.02
CA PRO A 62 12.93 -4.54 -2.52
C PRO A 62 13.03 -3.13 -3.14
N CYS A 63 12.46 -2.91 -4.33
CA CYS A 63 12.37 -1.59 -4.97
C CYS A 63 11.36 -0.64 -4.31
N LEU A 64 10.36 -1.16 -3.59
CA LEU A 64 9.27 -0.39 -2.97
C LEU A 64 9.35 -0.38 -1.43
N ALA A 65 10.25 -1.17 -0.85
CA ALA A 65 10.58 -1.18 0.58
C ALA A 65 10.82 0.21 1.21
N PRO A 66 11.60 1.15 0.62
CA PRO A 66 11.80 2.47 1.22
C PRO A 66 10.52 3.33 1.24
N THR A 67 9.65 3.15 0.25
CA THR A 67 8.36 3.84 0.16
C THR A 67 7.38 3.33 1.22
N LEU A 68 7.35 2.03 1.47
CA LEU A 68 6.49 1.44 2.49
C LEU A 68 7.02 1.69 3.90
N GLN A 69 8.33 1.85 4.08
CA GLN A 69 8.91 2.39 5.30
C GLN A 69 8.50 3.84 5.57
N LEU A 70 8.39 4.68 4.53
CA LEU A 70 7.83 6.03 4.68
C LEU A 70 6.35 5.95 5.10
N PHE A 71 5.59 5.03 4.51
CA PHE A 71 4.20 4.80 4.87
C PHE A 71 4.03 4.38 6.34
N SER A 72 4.81 3.40 6.80
CA SER A 72 4.79 2.97 8.21
C SER A 72 5.18 4.11 9.15
N ARG A 73 6.17 4.94 8.78
CA ARG A 73 6.55 6.15 9.53
C ARG A 73 5.40 7.17 9.62
N PHE A 74 4.73 7.47 8.52
CA PHE A 74 3.58 8.40 8.51
C PHE A 74 2.42 7.89 9.37
N LEU A 75 2.16 6.59 9.34
CA LEU A 75 1.11 5.94 10.15
C LEU A 75 1.44 5.91 11.65
N THR A 76 2.72 5.82 12.00
CA THR A 76 3.21 5.84 13.39
C THR A 76 3.15 7.25 13.99
N ILE A 77 3.45 8.28 13.19
CA ILE A 77 3.36 9.69 13.63
C ILE A 77 1.90 10.17 13.77
N SER A 78 0.97 9.53 13.06
CA SER A 78 -0.47 9.85 13.08
C SER A 78 -1.28 9.00 14.09
N ALA A 79 -0.62 8.28 15.01
CA ALA A 79 -1.23 7.52 16.11
C ALA A 79 -1.13 8.34 17.41
#